data_AF-A0A3S1JVD4-F1
#
_entry.id   AF-A0A3S1JVD4-F1
#
_cell.length_a   1.000
_cell.length_b   1.000
_cell.length_c   1.000
_cell.angle_alpha   90.00
_cell.angle_beta   90.00
_cell.angle_gamma   90.00
#
_symmetry.space_group_name_H-M   'P 1'
#
loop_
_entity.id
_entity.type
_entity.pdbx_description
1 polymer ?
#
loop_
_entity_poly.entity_id
_entity_poly.type
_entity_poly.pdbx_seq_one_letter_code
_entity_poly.pdbx_strand_id
1 'polypeptide(L)' 'GGEALKLTDREQEILAIFAARAGETIPRHELVGDESEVGERTIDVQINRLRRKIERDPSNPVWLQTVRGIGYRLSVE' A
#
# COMPACT_ATOMS: atom_id res chain seq x y z
N GLY A 1 2.06 8.76 -22.78
CA GLY A 1 1.49 9.52 -21.65
C GLY A 1 1.14 8.52 -20.58
N GLY A 2 1.58 8.73 -19.34
CA GLY A 2 1.20 7.85 -18.23
C GLY A 2 -0.30 7.96 -17.99
N GLU A 3 -1.00 6.83 -17.93
CA GLU A 3 -2.42 6.79 -17.62
C GLU A 3 -2.62 7.20 -16.15
N ALA A 4 -3.50 8.17 -15.90
CA ALA A 4 -3.80 8.62 -14.55
C ALA A 4 -4.54 7.51 -13.80
N LEU A 5 -3.84 6.89 -12.84
CA LEU A 5 -4.39 5.85 -11.98
C LEU A 5 -5.51 6.41 -11.10
N LYS A 6 -6.73 5.91 -11.27
CA LYS A 6 -7.86 6.23 -10.39
C LYS A 6 -7.72 5.46 -9.07
N LEU A 7 -7.34 6.18 -8.02
CA LEU A 7 -7.31 5.70 -6.65
C LEU A 7 -8.54 6.19 -5.90
N THR A 8 -9.05 5.40 -4.97
CA THR A 8 -9.98 5.90 -3.96
C THR A 8 -9.23 6.78 -2.95
N ASP A 9 -9.95 7.60 -2.18
CA ASP A 9 -9.35 8.45 -1.13
C ASP A 9 -8.48 7.61 -0.19
N ARG A 10 -8.94 6.41 0.16
CA ARG A 10 -8.23 5.49 1.04
C ARG A 10 -6.96 4.90 0.42
N GLU A 11 -7.01 4.52 -0.86
CA GLU A 11 -5.82 4.03 -1.57
C GLU A 11 -4.78 5.14 -1.73
N GLN A 12 -5.23 6.37 -1.95
CA GLN A 12 -4.38 7.55 -2.04
C GLN A 12 -3.72 7.88 -0.71
N GLU A 13 -4.45 7.79 0.40
CA GLU A 13 -3.92 7.98 1.76
C GLU A 13 -2.85 6.94 2.09
N ILE A 14 -3.13 5.66 1.84
CA ILE A 14 -2.14 4.58 2.05
C ILE A 14 -0.88 4.83 1.22
N LEU A 15 -1.04 5.23 -0.04
CA LEU A 15 0.09 5.55 -0.90
C LEU A 15 0.86 6.78 -0.40
N ALA A 16 0.19 7.79 0.14
CA ALA A 16 0.81 8.97 0.71
C ALA A 16 1.64 8.62 1.96
N ILE A 17 1.15 7.73 2.83
CA ILE A 17 1.88 7.21 3.99
C ILE A 17 3.17 6.50 3.52
N PHE A 18 3.05 5.65 2.50
CA PHE A 18 4.21 4.98 1.91
C PHE A 18 5.19 5.94 1.24
N ALA A 19 4.71 6.95 0.53
CA ALA A 19 5.55 7.94 -0.14
C ALA A 19 6.29 8.81 0.87
N ALA A 20 5.65 9.16 1.98
CA ALA A 20 6.26 9.94 3.07
C ALA A 20 7.38 9.16 3.79
N ARG A 21 7.32 7.82 3.81
CA ARG A 21 8.31 6.94 4.43
C ARG A 21 8.85 5.91 3.44
N ALA A 22 9.16 6.38 2.23
CA ALA A 22 9.62 5.50 1.15
C ALA A 22 10.91 4.76 1.57
N GLY A 23 10.95 3.45 1.34
CA GLY A 23 12.04 2.58 1.78
C GLY A 23 11.91 2.05 3.21
N GLU A 24 11.03 2.61 4.04
CA GLU A 24 10.79 2.13 5.41
C GLU A 24 9.70 1.06 5.45
N THR A 25 9.81 0.16 6.43
CA THR A 25 8.76 -0.85 6.67
C THR A 25 7.70 -0.27 7.58
N ILE A 26 6.48 -0.13 7.06
CA ILE A 26 5.33 0.40 7.77
C ILE A 26 4.51 -0.77 8.31
N PRO A 27 4.28 -0.84 9.63
CA PRO A 27 3.53 -1.92 10.22
C PRO A 27 2.04 -1.84 9.86
N ARG A 28 1.35 -2.99 9.87
CA ARG A 28 -0.05 -3.07 9.41
C ARG A 28 -1.00 -2.13 10.16
N HIS A 29 -0.83 -2.01 11.48
CA HIS A 29 -1.70 -1.19 12.32
C HIS A 29 -1.60 0.31 11.99
N GLU A 30 -0.42 0.80 11.60
CA GLU A 30 -0.25 2.20 11.17
C GLU A 30 -0.94 2.47 9.83
N LEU A 31 -1.06 1.45 8.96
CA LEU A 31 -1.76 1.58 7.70
C LEU A 31 -3.28 1.61 7.87
N VAL A 32 -3.83 1.10 8.97
CA VAL A 32 -5.28 1.13 9.27
C VAL A 32 -5.79 2.55 9.49
N GLY A 33 -4.94 3.50 9.88
CA GLY A 33 -5.35 4.87 10.18
C GLY A 33 -6.28 4.95 11.41
N ASP A 34 -6.25 6.08 12.11
CA ASP A 34 -6.98 6.25 13.38
C ASP A 34 -8.51 6.20 13.24
N GLU A 35 -9.06 6.46 12.04
CA GLU A 35 -10.51 6.63 11.82
C GLU A 35 -11.19 5.44 11.09
N SER A 36 -10.47 4.37 10.77
CA SER A 36 -11.06 3.26 9.99
C SER A 36 -11.72 2.23 10.91
N GLU A 37 -13.04 2.34 11.11
CA GLU A 37 -13.91 1.26 11.64
C GLU A 37 -13.76 -0.06 10.85
N VAL A 38 -13.23 0.02 9.62
CA VAL A 38 -13.01 -1.09 8.70
C VAL A 38 -11.63 -1.72 8.96
N GLY A 39 -11.47 -2.38 10.11
CA GLY A 39 -10.18 -2.82 10.69
C GLY A 39 -9.22 -3.65 9.82
N GLU A 40 -8.10 -4.06 10.44
CA GLU A 40 -6.89 -4.68 9.87
C GLU A 40 -7.06 -5.64 8.66
N ARG A 41 -8.13 -6.44 8.61
CA ARG A 41 -8.46 -7.33 7.47
C ARG A 41 -8.63 -6.58 6.14
N THR A 42 -8.91 -5.28 6.20
CA THR A 42 -9.05 -4.41 5.03
C THR A 42 -7.70 -4.03 4.42
N ILE A 43 -6.62 -3.96 5.20
CA ILE A 43 -5.32 -3.47 4.70
C ILE A 43 -4.76 -4.40 3.64
N ASP A 44 -4.74 -5.71 3.88
CA ASP A 44 -4.26 -6.67 2.89
C ASP A 44 -5.06 -6.58 1.56
N VAL A 45 -6.36 -6.27 1.64
CA VAL A 45 -7.21 -6.06 0.46
C VAL A 45 -6.87 -4.75 -0.24
N GLN A 46 -6.69 -3.64 0.50
CA GLN A 46 -6.30 -2.36 -0.10
C GLN A 46 -4.91 -2.44 -0.74
N ILE A 47 -3.94 -3.09 -0.09
CA ILE A 47 -2.61 -3.32 -0.67
C ILE A 47 -2.70 -4.16 -1.94
N ASN A 48 -3.51 -5.23 -1.95
CA ASN A 48 -3.71 -6.03 -3.16
C ASN A 48 -4.39 -5.23 -4.28
N ARG A 49 -5.33 -4.34 -3.97
CA ARG A 49 -5.96 -3.43 -4.95
C ARG A 49 -4.94 -2.44 -5.51
N LEU A 50 -4.14 -1.81 -4.65
CA LEU A 50 -3.04 -0.94 -5.06
C LEU A 50 -2.05 -1.67 -5.96
N ARG A 51 -1.61 -2.88 -5.59
CA ARG A 51 -0.72 -3.69 -6.42
C ARG A 51 -1.30 -3.93 -7.81
N ARG A 52 -2.57 -4.31 -7.92
CA ARG A 52 -3.22 -4.52 -9.23
C ARG A 52 -3.28 -3.26 -10.10
N LYS A 53 -3.16 -2.08 -9.48
CA LYS A 53 -3.20 -0.78 -10.16
C LYS A 53 -1.80 -0.29 -10.54
N ILE A 54 -0.83 -0.39 -9.62
CA ILE A 54 0.50 0.22 -9.80
C ILE A 54 1.56 -0.79 -10.26
N GLU A 55 1.38 -2.08 -9.99
CA GLU A 55 2.33 -3.13 -10.35
C GLU A 55 1.99 -3.70 -11.72
N ARG A 56 3.05 -4.10 -12.45
CA ARG A 56 2.88 -4.86 -13.68
C ARG A 56 2.40 -6.29 -13.42
N ASP A 57 2.89 -6.90 -12.34
CA ASP A 57 2.45 -8.21 -11.87
C ASP A 57 2.16 -8.15 -10.36
N PRO A 58 0.89 -8.21 -9.93
CA PRO A 58 0.54 -8.15 -8.51
C PRO A 58 1.02 -9.36 -7.70
N SER A 59 1.35 -10.48 -8.35
CA SER A 59 1.89 -11.69 -7.71
C SER A 59 3.38 -11.56 -7.40
N ASN A 60 4.08 -10.70 -8.15
CA ASN A 60 5.49 -10.40 -7.95
C ASN A 60 5.69 -8.87 -7.81
N PRO A 61 5.26 -8.29 -6.67
CA PRO A 61 5.27 -6.84 -6.49
C PRO A 61 6.69 -6.30 -6.32
N VAL A 62 7.05 -5.31 -7.14
CA VAL A 62 8.35 -4.64 -7.09
C VAL A 62 8.28 -3.41 -6.18
N TRP A 63 7.19 -2.65 -6.24
CA TRP A 63 7.01 -1.42 -5.49
C TRP A 63 6.49 -1.69 -4.07
N LEU A 64 5.35 -2.37 -3.92
CA LEU A 64 4.76 -2.64 -2.61
C LEU A 64 5.17 -4.02 -2.09
N GLN A 65 6.26 -4.09 -1.34
CA GLN A 65 6.80 -5.34 -0.81
C GLN A 65 6.17 -5.73 0.53
N THR A 66 5.91 -7.03 0.71
CA THR A 66 5.46 -7.58 2.00
C THR A 66 6.65 -7.91 2.87
N VAL A 67 6.73 -7.30 4.06
CA VAL A 67 7.69 -7.66 5.10
C VAL A 67 7.00 -8.56 6.11
N ARG A 68 7.24 -9.87 6.01
CA ARG A 68 6.55 -10.89 6.82
C ARG A 68 6.70 -10.61 8.31
N GLY A 69 5.59 -10.65 9.04
CA GLY A 69 5.54 -10.42 10.48
C GLY A 69 5.55 -8.95 10.91
N ILE A 70 5.78 -8.01 9.98
CA ILE A 70 5.85 -6.56 10.31
C ILE A 70 4.75 -5.81 9.56
N GLY A 71 4.77 -5.85 8.23
CA GLY A 71 3.82 -5.08 7.42
C GLY A 71 4.28 -4.95 5.97
N TYR A 72 4.33 -3.73 5.47
CA TYR A 72 4.55 -3.43 4.06
C TYR A 72 5.58 -2.33 3.89
N ARG A 73 6.29 -2.34 2.76
CA ARG A 73 7.29 -1.34 2.41
C ARG A 73 7.10 -0.90 0.97
N LEU A 74 7.27 0.39 0.73
CA LEU A 74 7.44 0.92 -0.62
C LEU A 74 8.92 0.85 -1.01
N SER A 75 9.24 0.02 -1.99
CA SER A 75 10.54 -0.02 -2.66
C SER A 75 10.57 1.07 -3.72
N VAL A 76 11.64 1.86 -3.73
CA VAL A 76 11.90 2.94 -4.70
C VAL A 76 13.17 2.70 -5.53
N GLU A 77 13.66 1.46 -5.53
CA GLU A 77 14.81 1.01 -6.33
C GLU A 77 14.46 0.81 -7.82
#